data_AF-X1PPV4-F1
#
_entry.id   AF-X1PPV4-F1
#
_cell.length_a   1.000
_cell.length_b   1.000
_cell.length_c   1.000
_cell.angle_alpha   90.00
_cell.angle_beta   90.00
_cell.angle_gamma   90.00
#
_symmetry.space_group_name_H-M   'P 1'
#
loop_
_entity.id
_entity.type
_entity.pdbx_description
1 polymer ?
#
loop_
_entity_poly.entity_id
_entity_poly.type
_entity_poly.pdbx_seq_one_letter_code
_entity_poly.pdbx_strand_id
1 'polypeptide(L)'
;GEKINLSAEAKIKNKAGILSLKAEGIIAENNYLNLKVNTVGVSLKELGEISNYQEIKGLASFNGELSGLPDNLKIKGKIEAEKGQISELPFDYLEGKVDYQDNKLKLEEFVFKNEGLVQSPGKF
;
A
#
# COMPACT_ATOMS: atom_id res chain seq x y z
N GLY A 1 10.53 -4.29 30.98
CA GLY A 1 10.53 -5.07 29.75
C GLY A 1 11.48 -4.42 28.79
N GLU A 2 12.46 -5.19 28.34
CA GLU A 2 13.37 -4.90 27.25
C GLU A 2 12.59 -4.55 25.97
N LYS A 3 13.11 -3.61 25.20
CA LYS A 3 12.54 -3.15 23.94
C LYS A 3 13.66 -3.13 22.93
N ILE A 4 13.47 -3.81 21.81
CA ILE A 4 14.44 -3.83 20.72
C ILE A 4 14.06 -2.73 19.75
N ASN A 5 14.98 -1.79 19.52
CA ASN A 5 14.85 -0.83 18.43
C ASN A 5 15.19 -1.53 17.11
N LEU A 6 14.26 -1.49 16.16
CA LEU A 6 14.41 -2.02 14.83
C LEU A 6 14.59 -0.86 13.85
N SER A 7 15.58 -0.97 12.96
CA SER A 7 15.66 -0.20 11.73
C SER A 7 16.12 -1.16 10.63
N ALA A 8 15.29 -1.30 9.60
CA ALA A 8 15.54 -2.19 8.48
C ALA A 8 15.23 -1.46 7.16
N GLU A 9 16.11 -1.65 6.17
CA GLU A 9 15.91 -1.15 4.82
C GLU A 9 16.20 -2.29 3.83
N ALA A 10 15.31 -2.46 2.85
CA ALA A 10 15.48 -3.39 1.75
C ALA A 10 15.25 -2.64 0.43
N LYS A 11 16.11 -2.90 -0.56
CA LYS A 11 15.97 -2.38 -1.92
C LYS A 11 16.16 -3.49 -2.94
N ILE A 12 15.21 -3.63 -3.84
CA ILE A 12 15.20 -4.64 -4.89
C ILE A 12 15.01 -3.93 -6.22
N LYS A 13 15.90 -4.19 -7.18
CA LYS A 13 15.78 -3.69 -8.55
C LYS A 13 15.27 -4.81 -9.45
N ASN A 14 14.16 -4.57 -10.16
CA ASN A 14 13.58 -5.50 -11.11
C ASN A 14 13.24 -4.78 -12.44
N LYS A 15 12.52 -5.46 -13.34
CA LYS A 15 12.08 -4.88 -14.61
C LYS A 15 11.05 -3.74 -14.45
N ALA A 16 10.29 -3.75 -13.36
CA ALA A 16 9.27 -2.74 -13.06
C ALA A 16 9.86 -1.47 -12.42
N GLY A 17 11.05 -1.56 -11.80
CA GLY A 17 11.73 -0.42 -11.21
C GLY A 17 12.55 -0.80 -9.97
N ILE A 18 12.62 0.13 -9.02
CA ILE A 18 13.24 -0.10 -7.71
C ILE A 18 12.12 -0.16 -6.67
N LEU A 19 11.96 -1.34 -6.07
CA LEU A 19 11.20 -1.51 -4.84
C LEU A 19 12.10 -1.11 -3.67
N SER A 20 11.62 -0.20 -2.84
CA SER A 20 12.27 0.17 -1.57
C SER A 20 11.30 -0.07 -0.43
N LEU A 21 11.78 -0.66 0.66
CA LEU A 21 11.07 -0.82 1.92
C LEU A 21 11.96 -0.30 3.05
N LYS A 22 11.39 0.51 3.93
CA LYS A 22 12.01 0.94 5.18
C LYS A 22 11.04 0.67 6.33
N ALA A 23 11.52 0.08 7.40
CA ALA A 23 10.75 -0.17 8.61
C ALA A 23 11.57 0.26 9.83
N GLU A 24 10.98 1.09 10.69
CA GLU A 24 11.64 1.60 11.89
C GLU A 24 10.68 1.59 13.08
N GLY A 25 11.14 1.16 14.25
CA GLY A 25 10.32 1.20 15.45
C GLY A 25 10.79 0.24 16.53
N ILE A 26 9.84 -0.32 17.27
CA ILE A 26 10.12 -1.13 18.45
C ILE A 26 9.43 -2.49 18.34
N ILE A 27 10.17 -3.53 18.77
CA ILE A 27 9.62 -4.83 19.12
C ILE A 27 9.73 -4.99 20.64
N ALA A 28 8.60 -5.17 21.31
CA ALA A 28 8.57 -5.46 22.75
C ALA A 28 8.82 -6.95 23.03
N GLU A 29 9.20 -7.29 24.26
CA GLU A 29 9.42 -8.69 24.72
C GLU A 29 8.29 -9.66 24.38
N ASN A 30 7.03 -9.20 24.37
CA ASN A 30 5.87 -10.00 24.02
C ASN A 30 5.62 -10.08 22.50
N ASN A 31 6.62 -9.73 21.68
CA ASN A 31 6.55 -9.60 20.23
C ASN A 31 5.55 -8.57 19.71
N TYR A 32 5.06 -7.67 20.57
CA TYR A 32 4.24 -6.56 20.11
C TYR A 32 5.09 -5.63 19.22
N LEU A 33 4.65 -5.47 17.99
CA LEU A 33 5.27 -4.61 17.00
C LEU A 33 4.68 -3.20 17.11
N ASN A 34 5.53 -2.19 16.95
CA ASN A 34 5.12 -0.82 16.67
C ASN A 34 6.14 -0.22 15.70
N LEU A 35 5.86 -0.34 14.41
CA LEU A 35 6.78 -0.03 13.33
C LEU A 35 6.16 1.00 12.38
N LYS A 36 6.92 2.03 12.05
CA LYS A 36 6.67 2.89 10.89
C LYS A 36 7.21 2.21 9.65
N VAL A 37 6.40 2.13 8.61
CA VAL A 37 6.72 1.44 7.36
C VAL A 37 6.57 2.41 6.20
N ASN A 38 7.58 2.45 5.33
CA ASN A 38 7.61 3.23 4.12
C ASN A 38 7.98 2.31 2.97
N THR A 39 7.16 2.25 1.93
CA THR A 39 7.48 1.53 0.70
C THR A 39 7.27 2.41 -0.52
N VAL A 40 8.09 2.18 -1.55
CA VAL A 40 8.00 2.85 -2.84
C VAL A 40 8.26 1.80 -3.93
N GLY A 41 7.53 1.88 -5.03
CA GLY A 41 7.76 1.00 -6.18
C GLY A 41 7.17 -0.39 -6.00
N VAL A 42 6.11 -0.51 -5.20
CA VAL A 42 5.37 -1.77 -5.04
C VAL A 42 4.58 -2.04 -6.31
N SER A 43 4.86 -3.16 -6.96
CA SER A 43 4.14 -3.57 -8.17
C SER A 43 2.72 -4.02 -7.81
N LEU A 44 1.71 -3.25 -8.22
CA LEU A 44 0.31 -3.61 -8.00
C LEU A 44 -0.04 -4.90 -8.73
N LYS A 45 0.59 -5.16 -9.88
CA LYS A 45 0.42 -6.41 -10.63
C LYS A 45 0.87 -7.63 -9.84
N GLU A 46 2.05 -7.56 -9.21
CA GLU A 46 2.58 -8.66 -8.38
C GLU A 46 1.72 -8.86 -7.12
N LEU A 47 1.27 -7.77 -6.48
CA LEU A 47 0.33 -7.85 -5.36
C LEU A 47 -1.01 -8.48 -5.75
N GLY A 48 -1.52 -8.13 -6.93
CA GLY A 48 -2.72 -8.68 -7.52
C GLY A 48 -2.61 -10.18 -7.78
N GLU A 49 -1.48 -10.64 -8.30
CA GLU A 49 -1.19 -12.08 -8.51
C GLU A 49 -1.23 -12.88 -7.21
N ILE A 50 -0.67 -12.34 -6.11
CA ILE A 50 -0.71 -12.98 -4.79
C ILE A 50 -2.13 -13.03 -4.21
N SER A 51 -2.97 -12.05 -4.57
CA SER A 51 -4.33 -11.88 -4.03
C SER A 51 -5.43 -12.42 -4.96
N ASN A 52 -5.07 -13.14 -6.04
CA ASN A 52 -5.99 -13.58 -7.10
C ASN A 52 -6.82 -12.45 -7.74
N TYR A 53 -6.28 -11.24 -7.80
CA TYR A 53 -6.86 -10.07 -8.46
C TYR A 53 -5.91 -9.53 -9.53
N GLN A 54 -5.99 -10.06 -10.76
CA GLN A 54 -5.00 -9.78 -11.82
C GLN A 54 -5.27 -8.47 -12.60
N GLU A 55 -6.35 -7.78 -12.27
CA GLU A 55 -6.84 -6.60 -12.97
C GLU A 55 -6.31 -5.30 -12.35
N ILE A 56 -5.07 -5.28 -11.87
CA ILE A 56 -4.46 -4.04 -11.37
C ILE A 56 -3.00 -3.92 -11.78
N LYS A 57 -2.62 -2.74 -12.23
CA LYS A 57 -1.27 -2.40 -12.68
C LYS A 57 -0.89 -1.02 -12.20
N GLY A 58 0.42 -0.79 -12.09
CA GLY A 58 1.01 0.46 -11.62
C GLY A 58 2.02 0.20 -10.52
N LEU A 59 2.70 1.27 -10.12
CA LEU A 59 3.60 1.28 -8.98
C LEU A 59 2.95 2.08 -7.86
N ALA A 60 2.89 1.47 -6.69
CA ALA A 60 2.35 2.11 -5.50
C ALA A 60 3.44 2.40 -4.47
N SER A 61 3.18 3.40 -3.65
CA SER A 61 3.87 3.66 -2.39
C SER A 61 2.91 3.43 -1.23
N PHE A 62 3.47 3.08 -0.08
CA PHE A 62 2.75 3.01 1.19
C PHE A 62 3.55 3.74 2.26
N ASN A 63 2.88 4.58 3.03
CA ASN A 63 3.43 5.19 4.23
C ASN A 63 2.45 4.94 5.38
N GLY A 64 2.92 4.30 6.45
CA GLY A 64 2.02 3.96 7.54
C GLY A 64 2.69 3.33 8.75
N GLU A 65 1.86 2.76 9.60
CA GLU A 65 2.22 2.12 10.85
C GLU A 65 1.67 0.70 10.88
N LEU A 66 2.53 -0.22 11.32
CA LEU A 66 2.22 -1.60 11.62
C LEU A 66 2.32 -1.78 13.13
N SER A 67 1.23 -2.20 13.77
CA SER A 67 1.22 -2.42 15.21
C SER A 67 0.45 -3.67 15.61
N GLY A 68 0.76 -4.26 16.77
CA GLY A 68 0.07 -5.44 17.27
C GLY A 68 0.97 -6.67 17.35
N LEU A 69 0.36 -7.82 17.63
CA LEU A 69 1.04 -9.11 17.61
C LEU A 69 1.09 -9.64 16.17
N PRO A 70 2.10 -10.46 15.78
CA PRO A 70 2.23 -10.97 14.42
C PRO A 70 1.00 -11.71 13.86
N ASP A 71 0.21 -12.33 14.74
CA ASP A 71 -1.04 -13.03 14.42
C ASP A 71 -2.29 -12.13 14.44
N ASN A 72 -2.17 -10.90 14.94
CA ASN A 72 -3.24 -9.90 14.97
C ASN A 72 -2.69 -8.48 14.74
N LEU A 73 -2.22 -8.25 13.52
CA LEU A 73 -1.64 -6.98 13.11
C LEU A 73 -2.72 -5.96 12.74
N LYS A 74 -2.45 -4.71 13.13
CA LYS A 74 -3.15 -3.52 12.71
C LYS A 74 -2.27 -2.72 11.77
N ILE A 75 -2.83 -2.31 10.64
CA ILE A 75 -2.13 -1.49 9.65
C ILE A 75 -2.91 -0.21 9.46
N LYS A 76 -2.26 0.93 9.61
CA LYS A 76 -2.83 2.23 9.25
C LYS A 76 -1.89 2.97 8.35
N GLY A 77 -2.37 3.59 7.29
CA GLY A 77 -1.49 4.34 6.42
C GLY A 77 -2.16 4.91 5.19
N LYS A 78 -1.33 5.45 4.31
CA LYS A 78 -1.71 6.03 3.04
C LYS A 78 -1.09 5.21 1.92
N ILE A 79 -1.89 4.90 0.91
CA ILE A 79 -1.44 4.34 -0.36
C ILE A 79 -1.54 5.44 -1.41
N GLU A 80 -0.51 5.56 -2.24
CA GLU A 80 -0.54 6.40 -3.43
C GLU A 80 -0.05 5.59 -4.63
N ALA A 81 -0.65 5.78 -5.80
CA ALA A 81 -0.19 5.20 -7.05
C ALA A 81 -0.39 6.18 -8.19
N GLU A 82 0.56 6.20 -9.12
CA GLU A 82 0.52 7.07 -10.30
C GLU A 82 0.52 6.24 -11.57
N LYS A 83 -0.18 6.73 -12.60
CA LYS A 83 -0.19 6.18 -13.96
C LYS A 83 -0.41 4.67 -13.99
N GLY A 84 -1.52 4.23 -13.40
CA GLY A 84 -1.87 2.81 -13.31
C GLY A 84 -3.15 2.47 -14.06
N GLN A 85 -3.62 1.26 -13.82
CA GLN A 85 -4.84 0.73 -14.42
C GLN A 85 -5.52 -0.23 -13.44
N ILE A 86 -6.85 -0.13 -13.32
CA ILE A 86 -7.71 -1.09 -12.64
C ILE A 86 -8.69 -1.63 -13.67
N SER A 87 -8.74 -2.94 -13.86
CA SER A 87 -9.44 -3.60 -14.97
C SER A 87 -9.05 -2.97 -16.29
N GLU A 88 -9.98 -2.38 -17.03
CA GLU A 88 -9.72 -1.63 -18.27
C GLU A 88 -9.73 -0.10 -18.09
N LEU A 89 -9.80 0.37 -16.84
CA LEU A 89 -9.85 1.79 -16.50
C LEU A 89 -8.45 2.30 -16.14
N PRO A 90 -7.80 3.10 -17.01
CA PRO A 90 -6.57 3.78 -16.63
C PRO A 90 -6.84 4.83 -15.56
N PHE A 91 -5.80 5.19 -14.81
CA PHE A 91 -5.82 6.31 -13.87
C PHE A 91 -4.47 7.02 -13.85
N ASP A 92 -4.52 8.34 -13.69
CA ASP A 92 -3.31 9.16 -13.54
C ASP A 92 -2.85 9.17 -12.10
N TYR A 93 -3.80 9.19 -11.16
CA TYR A 93 -3.53 9.24 -9.73
C TYR A 93 -4.57 8.46 -8.93
N LEU A 94 -4.09 7.69 -7.98
CA LEU A 94 -4.89 7.01 -6.96
C LEU A 94 -4.29 7.31 -5.59
N GLU A 95 -5.14 7.68 -4.64
CA GLU A 95 -4.79 7.86 -3.24
C GLU A 95 -5.87 7.25 -2.35
N GLY A 96 -5.49 6.68 -1.21
CA GLY A 96 -6.45 6.29 -0.19
C GLY A 96 -5.80 6.03 1.17
N LYS A 97 -6.58 6.23 2.23
CA LYS A 97 -6.20 5.84 3.59
C LYS A 97 -6.68 4.42 3.88
N VAL A 98 -5.79 3.60 4.40
CA VAL A 98 -6.04 2.22 4.79
C VAL A 98 -6.08 2.13 6.31
N ASP A 99 -7.10 1.47 6.83
CA ASP A 99 -7.15 0.97 8.22
C ASP A 99 -7.53 -0.51 8.18
N TYR A 100 -6.56 -1.37 8.47
CA TYR A 100 -6.75 -2.81 8.58
C TYR A 100 -6.66 -3.23 10.04
N GLN A 101 -7.71 -3.87 10.55
CA GLN A 101 -7.75 -4.43 11.89
C GLN A 101 -8.81 -5.53 11.95
N ASP A 102 -8.58 -6.57 12.76
CA ASP A 102 -9.55 -7.64 13.02
C ASP A 102 -10.07 -8.30 11.71
N ASN A 103 -9.14 -8.53 10.77
CA ASN A 103 -9.39 -9.06 9.42
C ASN A 103 -10.37 -8.22 8.58
N LYS A 104 -10.51 -6.93 8.90
CA LYS A 104 -11.34 -5.99 8.15
C LYS A 104 -10.45 -4.88 7.59
N LEU A 105 -10.49 -4.74 6.27
CA LEU A 105 -9.89 -3.62 5.56
C LEU A 105 -10.94 -2.52 5.41
N LYS A 106 -10.62 -1.32 5.89
CA LYS A 106 -11.34 -0.08 5.58
C LYS A 106 -10.49 0.77 4.67
N LEU A 107 -11.14 1.32 3.65
CA LEU A 107 -10.57 2.31 2.74
C LEU A 107 -11.34 3.62 2.93
N GLU A 108 -10.62 4.67 3.27
CA GLU A 108 -11.16 6.00 3.55
C GLU A 108 -10.46 7.04 2.66
N GLU A 109 -11.10 8.19 2.47
CA GLU A 109 -10.51 9.33 1.72
C GLU A 109 -9.94 8.92 0.35
N PHE A 110 -10.68 8.06 -0.36
CA PHE A 110 -10.28 7.55 -1.66
C PHE A 110 -10.40 8.63 -2.74
N VAL A 111 -9.28 8.89 -3.42
CA VAL A 111 -9.20 9.80 -4.56
C VAL A 111 -8.76 9.01 -5.78
N PHE A 112 -9.53 9.14 -6.86
CA PHE A 112 -9.22 8.56 -8.17
C PHE A 112 -9.30 9.65 -9.22
N LYS A 113 -8.20 9.87 -9.95
CA LYS A 113 -8.13 10.86 -11.03
C LYS A 113 -7.77 10.18 -12.33
N ASN A 114 -8.53 10.50 -13.37
CA ASN A 114 -8.24 10.17 -14.74
C ASN A 114 -8.60 11.39 -15.60
N GLU A 115 -7.59 12.13 -16.05
CA GLU A 115 -7.70 13.34 -16.85
C GLU A 115 -8.16 13.05 -18.29
N GLY A 116 -8.12 11.77 -18.72
CA GLY A 116 -8.60 11.32 -20.03
C GLY A 116 -10.10 11.02 -20.13
N LEU A 117 -10.84 10.97 -19.01
CA LEU A 117 -12.30 10.79 -19.03
C LEU A 117 -13.02 12.13 -19.19
N VAL A 118 -12.97 12.69 -20.40
CA VAL A 118 -13.99 13.65 -20.83
C VAL A 118 -15.28 12.86 -21.01
N GLN A 119 -16.17 12.86 -20.01
CA GLN A 119 -17.55 12.44 -20.21
C GLN A 119 -18.15 13.40 -21.26
N SER A 120 -18.26 12.94 -22.51
CA SER A 120 -19.16 13.59 -23.44
C SER A 120 -20.57 13.47 -22.85
N PRO A 121 -21.32 14.57 -22.65
CA PRO A 121 -22.68 14.47 -22.14
C PRO A 121 -23.54 13.74 -23.17
N GLY A 122 -23.76 12.45 -22.95
CA GLY A 122 -24.75 11.67 -23.66
C GLY A 122 -26.14 12.19 -23.30
N LYS A 123 -26.88 12.67 -24.30
CA LYS A 123 -28.31 12.95 -24.15
C LYS A 123 -29.05 11.62 -24.03
N PHE A 124 -29.78 11.44 -22.93
CA PHE A 124 -30.85 10.45 -22.83
C PHE A 124 -32.06 10.91 -23.62
#